data_AF-A0A838KIK9-F1
#
_entry.id   AF-A0A838KIK9-F1
#
_cell.length_a   1.000
_cell.length_b   1.000
_cell.length_c   1.000
_cell.angle_alpha   90.00
_cell.angle_beta   90.00
_cell.angle_gamma   90.00
#
_symmetry.space_group_name_H-M   'P 1'
#
loop_
_entity.id
_entity.type
_entity.pdbx_description
1 polymer ?
#
loop_
_entity_poly.entity_id
_entity_poly.type
_entity_poly.pdbx_seq_one_letter_code
_entity_poly.pdbx_strand_id
1 'polypeptide(L)'
;MSSETASSGRSQIHAELVAGLVDARDDPATARFDAELDSALARGTITADTAHRLRFWQRASVRLLADHARSVLPAALSALDSSQRETRQAVDDMAGTLGPQAEPAEVDPAPEVDPAAEVDPAAEGEPSAGVVSDDDGAPTNPESDTPGPTSTTRAPAAPTLEPRRNRLILADLVTTVSDDVRTDRR
;
A
#
# COMPACT_ATOMS: atom_id res chain seq x y z
N MET A 1 -4.60 -21.11 5.20
CA MET A 1 -5.00 -19.97 4.33
C MET A 1 -5.07 -18.62 5.08
N SER A 2 -4.65 -18.51 6.36
CA SER A 2 -4.83 -17.28 7.16
C SER A 2 -3.68 -16.26 7.08
N SER A 3 -2.55 -16.59 6.44
CA SER A 3 -1.37 -15.71 6.44
C SER A 3 -1.40 -14.61 5.37
N GLU A 4 -2.26 -14.75 4.36
CA GLU A 4 -2.29 -13.85 3.19
C GLU A 4 -3.03 -12.54 3.50
N THR A 5 -4.13 -12.61 4.25
CA THR A 5 -4.90 -11.43 4.69
C THR A 5 -4.09 -10.53 5.63
N ALA A 6 -3.28 -11.13 6.53
CA ALA A 6 -2.41 -10.40 7.45
C ALA A 6 -1.21 -9.72 6.78
N SER A 7 -0.79 -10.20 5.61
CA SER A 7 0.26 -9.56 4.80
C SER A 7 -0.31 -8.34 4.06
N SER A 8 -1.50 -8.50 3.46
CA SER A 8 -2.19 -7.43 2.74
C SER A 8 -2.52 -6.23 3.65
N GLY A 9 -3.01 -6.49 4.87
CA GLY A 9 -3.32 -5.41 5.83
C GLY A 9 -2.08 -4.60 6.26
N ARG A 10 -0.92 -5.24 6.42
CA ARG A 10 0.33 -4.52 6.73
C ARG A 10 0.80 -3.66 5.57
N SER A 11 0.70 -4.16 4.33
CA SER A 11 1.05 -3.38 3.15
C SER A 11 0.19 -2.11 3.03
N GLN A 12 -1.10 -2.21 3.34
CA GLN A 12 -2.03 -1.07 3.33
C GLN A 12 -1.64 0.00 4.37
N ILE A 13 -1.36 -0.40 5.60
CA ILE A 13 -0.93 0.54 6.67
C ILE A 13 0.38 1.25 6.29
N HIS A 14 1.33 0.53 5.69
CA HIS A 14 2.57 1.14 5.21
C HIS A 14 2.32 2.13 4.08
N ALA A 15 1.42 1.81 3.14
CA ALA A 15 1.05 2.72 2.07
C ALA A 15 0.39 4.00 2.61
N GLU A 16 -0.52 3.89 3.58
CA GLU A 16 -1.16 5.03 4.24
C GLU A 16 -0.17 5.91 5.01
N LEU A 17 0.78 5.28 5.72
CA LEU A 17 1.84 6.01 6.43
C LEU A 17 2.75 6.76 5.46
N VAL A 18 3.13 6.12 4.34
CA VAL A 18 3.94 6.77 3.30
C VAL A 18 3.14 7.89 2.63
N ALA A 19 1.85 7.69 2.35
CA ALA A 19 0.98 8.72 1.80
C ALA A 19 0.87 9.93 2.73
N GLY A 20 0.63 9.72 4.03
CA GLY A 20 0.59 10.79 5.03
C GLY A 20 1.92 11.52 5.17
N LEU A 21 3.05 10.80 5.07
CA LEU A 21 4.38 11.42 5.10
C LEU A 21 4.66 12.28 3.86
N VAL A 22 4.19 11.83 2.70
CA VAL A 22 4.30 12.59 1.44
C VAL A 22 3.41 13.82 1.47
N ASP A 23 2.19 13.71 2.00
CA ASP A 23 1.21 14.80 2.09
C ASP A 23 1.63 15.90 3.09
N ALA A 24 2.23 15.52 4.21
CA ALA A 24 2.74 16.48 5.20
C ALA A 24 3.96 17.29 4.70
N ARG A 25 4.55 16.92 3.56
CA ARG A 25 5.73 17.61 3.01
C ARG A 25 5.32 18.85 2.23
N ASP A 26 5.88 19.99 2.61
CA ASP A 26 5.90 21.17 1.74
C ASP A 26 6.90 20.96 0.57
N ASP A 27 6.41 21.04 -0.67
CA ASP A 27 7.21 20.89 -1.89
C ASP A 27 7.21 22.17 -2.75
N PRO A 28 8.14 23.11 -2.48
CA PRO A 28 8.23 24.33 -3.27
C PRO A 28 8.66 24.08 -4.72
N ALA A 29 9.28 22.94 -5.05
CA ALA A 29 9.67 22.63 -6.42
C ALA A 29 8.46 22.24 -7.28
N THR A 30 7.49 21.53 -6.70
CA THR A 30 6.20 21.24 -7.37
C THR A 30 5.42 22.53 -7.63
N ALA A 31 5.30 23.41 -6.64
CA ALA A 31 4.65 24.71 -6.84
C ALA A 31 5.31 25.55 -7.95
N ARG A 32 6.65 25.50 -8.07
CA ARG A 32 7.39 26.18 -9.16
C ARG A 32 7.21 25.49 -10.51
N PHE A 33 7.09 24.17 -10.54
CA PHE A 33 6.79 23.40 -11.74
C PHE A 33 5.41 23.80 -12.30
N ASP A 34 4.38 23.80 -11.44
CA ASP A 34 3.01 24.12 -11.82
C ASP A 34 2.91 25.56 -12.34
N ALA A 35 3.54 26.52 -11.66
CA ALA A 35 3.57 27.91 -12.11
C ALA A 35 4.22 28.10 -13.50
N GLU A 36 5.31 27.37 -13.80
CA GLU A 36 5.94 27.39 -15.12
C GLU A 36 5.06 26.74 -16.19
N LEU A 37 4.39 25.63 -15.84
CA LEU A 37 3.47 24.93 -16.74
C LEU A 37 2.26 25.79 -17.08
N ASP A 38 1.61 26.40 -16.08
CA ASP A 38 0.50 27.32 -16.26
C ASP A 38 0.89 28.53 -17.11
N SER A 39 2.09 29.08 -16.88
CA SER A 39 2.64 30.17 -17.69
C SER A 39 2.83 29.75 -19.16
N ALA A 40 3.24 28.52 -19.42
CA ALA A 40 3.39 27.98 -20.76
C ALA A 40 2.05 27.73 -21.45
N LEU A 41 1.07 27.19 -20.71
CA LEU A 41 -0.30 26.96 -21.18
C LEU A 41 -1.01 28.28 -21.51
N ALA A 42 -0.86 29.31 -20.67
CA ALA A 42 -1.40 30.63 -20.92
C ALA A 42 -0.83 31.28 -22.20
N ARG A 43 0.44 30.98 -22.54
CA ARG A 43 1.04 31.39 -23.82
C ARG A 43 0.64 30.51 -25.01
N GLY A 44 0.04 29.34 -24.77
CA GLY A 44 -0.32 28.37 -25.79
C GLY A 44 0.88 27.70 -26.48
N THR A 45 2.08 27.78 -25.89
CA THR A 45 3.30 27.21 -26.50
C THR A 45 4.31 26.77 -25.44
N ILE A 46 4.85 25.56 -25.62
CA ILE A 46 5.95 25.02 -24.80
C ILE A 46 7.24 25.13 -25.61
N THR A 47 8.08 26.08 -25.23
CA THR A 47 9.41 26.26 -25.85
C THR A 47 10.41 25.25 -25.30
N ALA A 48 11.51 25.01 -26.02
CA ALA A 48 12.59 24.11 -25.55
C ALA A 48 13.18 24.55 -24.20
N ASP A 49 13.32 25.85 -24.01
CA ASP A 49 13.78 26.44 -22.74
C ASP A 49 12.79 26.20 -21.58
N THR A 50 11.49 26.32 -21.85
CA THR A 50 10.44 25.96 -20.87
C THR A 50 10.50 24.47 -20.53
N ALA A 51 10.67 23.60 -21.53
CA ALA A 51 10.81 22.15 -21.30
C ALA A 51 12.04 21.82 -20.44
N HIS A 52 13.17 22.53 -20.62
CA HIS A 52 14.34 22.38 -19.76
C HIS A 52 14.07 22.83 -18.32
N ARG A 53 13.37 23.95 -18.10
CA ARG A 53 12.96 24.37 -16.75
C ARG A 53 12.04 23.35 -16.08
N LEU A 54 11.03 22.85 -16.78
CA LEU A 54 10.13 21.82 -16.26
C LEU A 54 10.90 20.54 -15.88
N ARG A 55 11.83 20.09 -16.74
CA ARG A 55 12.70 18.94 -16.44
C ARG A 55 13.59 19.19 -15.20
N PHE A 56 14.07 20.42 -15.02
CA PHE A 56 14.84 20.80 -13.85
C PHE A 56 13.99 20.73 -12.58
N TRP A 57 12.80 21.35 -12.58
CA TRP A 57 11.90 21.33 -11.41
C TRP A 57 11.43 19.93 -11.05
N GLN A 58 11.13 19.08 -12.04
CA GLN A 58 10.81 17.67 -11.82
C GLN A 58 11.95 16.90 -11.13
N ARG A 59 13.21 17.16 -11.51
CA ARG A 59 14.36 16.54 -10.83
C ARG A 59 14.56 17.09 -9.43
N ALA A 60 14.30 18.38 -9.23
CA ALA A 60 14.38 19.02 -7.93
C ALA A 60 13.34 18.45 -6.96
N SER A 61 12.08 18.27 -7.37
CA SER A 61 11.02 17.69 -6.52
C SER A 61 11.35 16.25 -6.09
N VAL A 62 11.81 15.40 -7.00
CA VAL A 62 12.27 14.03 -6.68
C VAL A 62 13.43 14.05 -5.69
N ARG A 63 14.38 14.98 -5.86
CA ARG A 63 15.51 15.12 -4.94
C ARG A 63 15.05 15.54 -3.54
N LEU A 64 14.16 16.53 -3.44
CA LEU A 64 13.59 16.99 -2.18
C LEU A 64 12.80 15.88 -1.47
N LEU A 65 12.01 15.09 -2.21
CA LEU A 65 11.33 13.92 -1.66
C LEU A 65 12.33 12.91 -1.09
N ALA A 66 13.40 12.59 -1.83
CA ALA A 66 14.42 11.65 -1.35
C ALA A 66 15.16 12.17 -0.12
N ASP A 67 15.47 13.47 -0.07
CA ASP A 67 16.14 14.09 1.07
C ASP A 67 15.22 14.14 2.30
N HIS A 68 13.93 14.46 2.11
CA HIS A 68 12.92 14.37 3.16
C HIS A 68 12.82 12.93 3.68
N ALA A 69 12.61 11.94 2.82
CA ALA A 69 12.51 10.53 3.22
C ALA A 69 13.75 10.07 4.03
N ARG A 70 14.96 10.44 3.61
CA ARG A 70 16.19 10.14 4.37
C ARG A 70 16.21 10.78 5.76
N SER A 71 15.60 11.94 5.92
CA SER A 71 15.52 12.66 7.20
C SER A 71 14.50 12.04 8.16
N VAL A 72 13.32 11.65 7.68
CA VAL A 72 12.20 11.21 8.54
C VAL A 72 12.17 9.70 8.76
N LEU A 73 12.56 8.88 7.79
CA LEU A 73 12.44 7.42 7.89
C LEU A 73 13.20 6.83 9.10
N PRO A 74 14.44 7.23 9.43
CA PRO A 74 15.14 6.67 10.58
C PRO A 74 14.40 6.88 11.90
N ALA A 75 13.87 8.10 12.13
CA ALA A 75 13.12 8.43 13.33
C ALA A 75 11.78 7.68 13.39
N ALA A 76 11.05 7.63 12.27
CA ALA A 76 9.78 6.91 12.18
C ALA A 76 9.95 5.40 12.44
N LEU A 77 10.98 4.77 11.86
CA LEU A 77 11.28 3.35 12.07
C LEU A 77 11.71 3.08 13.52
N SER A 78 12.47 3.99 14.14
CA SER A 78 12.86 3.88 15.55
C SER A 78 11.67 4.01 16.51
N ALA A 79 10.73 4.91 16.22
CA ALA A 79 9.49 5.04 16.98
C ALA A 79 8.61 3.80 16.86
N LEU A 80 8.49 3.24 15.64
CA LEU A 80 7.73 2.01 15.40
C LEU A 80 8.31 0.82 16.16
N ASP A 81 9.63 0.62 16.11
CA ASP A 81 10.28 -0.46 16.87
C ASP A 81 10.08 -0.30 18.39
N SER A 82 10.17 0.93 18.90
CA SER A 82 9.95 1.22 20.32
C SER A 82 8.52 0.91 20.73
N SER A 83 7.52 1.33 19.94
CA SER A 83 6.11 1.03 20.18
C SER A 83 5.82 -0.48 20.15
N GLN A 84 6.47 -1.24 19.26
CA GLN A 84 6.34 -2.70 19.24
C GLN A 84 6.92 -3.35 20.48
N ARG A 85 8.08 -2.89 20.96
CA ARG A 85 8.68 -3.39 22.20
C ARG A 85 7.80 -3.10 23.41
N GLU A 86 7.27 -1.89 23.52
CA GLU A 86 6.35 -1.48 24.59
C GLU A 86 5.06 -2.33 24.56
N THR A 87 4.50 -2.58 23.38
CA THR A 87 3.29 -3.42 23.24
C THR A 87 3.56 -4.85 23.68
N ARG A 88 4.70 -5.45 23.29
CA ARG A 88 5.06 -6.81 23.72
C ARG A 88 5.23 -6.88 25.23
N GLN A 89 5.95 -5.91 25.80
CA GLN A 89 6.14 -5.82 27.24
C GLN A 89 4.80 -5.69 27.98
N ALA A 90 3.88 -4.85 27.49
CA ALA A 90 2.56 -4.71 28.09
C ALA A 90 1.74 -6.00 28.03
N VAL A 91 1.83 -6.78 26.95
CA VAL A 91 1.20 -8.10 26.83
C VAL A 91 1.80 -9.09 27.84
N ASP A 92 3.12 -9.12 27.97
CA ASP A 92 3.81 -9.99 28.93
C ASP A 92 3.46 -9.62 30.38
N ASP A 93 3.39 -8.32 30.69
CA ASP A 93 2.98 -7.81 32.00
C ASP A 93 1.53 -8.22 32.30
N MET A 94 0.61 -8.07 31.35
CA MET A 94 -0.79 -8.51 31.49
C MET A 94 -0.89 -10.02 31.69
N ALA A 95 -0.13 -10.82 30.92
CA ALA A 95 -0.09 -12.27 31.09
C ALA A 95 0.41 -12.65 32.49
N GLY A 96 1.42 -11.94 33.02
CA GLY A 96 1.90 -12.10 34.39
C GLY A 96 0.85 -11.83 35.45
N THR A 97 -0.08 -10.89 35.22
CA THR A 97 -1.18 -10.60 36.17
C THR A 97 -2.25 -11.68 36.26
N LEU A 98 -2.39 -12.53 35.23
CA LEU A 98 -3.37 -13.63 35.23
C LEU A 98 -2.96 -14.81 36.13
N GLY A 99 -1.75 -14.76 36.71
CA GLY A 99 -1.20 -15.82 37.55
C GLY A 99 -0.79 -17.06 36.76
N PRO A 100 -0.15 -18.06 37.41
CA PRO A 100 0.00 -19.36 36.79
C PRO A 100 -1.41 -19.87 36.48
N GLN A 101 -1.70 -20.16 35.21
CA GLN A 101 -2.87 -20.97 34.91
C GLN A 101 -2.75 -22.21 35.78
N ALA A 102 -3.63 -22.32 36.77
CA ALA A 102 -3.73 -23.53 37.56
C ALA A 102 -3.87 -24.65 36.53
N GLU A 103 -2.87 -25.53 36.45
CA GLU A 103 -3.01 -26.72 35.63
C GLU A 103 -4.37 -27.32 36.00
N PRO A 104 -5.22 -27.65 35.01
CA PRO A 104 -6.52 -28.20 35.29
C PRO A 104 -6.25 -29.38 36.21
N ALA A 105 -6.60 -29.21 37.49
CA ALA A 105 -6.42 -30.24 38.49
C ALA A 105 -7.01 -31.49 37.86
N GLU A 106 -6.19 -32.55 37.71
CA GLU A 106 -6.64 -33.85 37.22
C GLU A 106 -8.01 -34.08 37.83
N VAL A 107 -9.04 -33.93 37.00
CA VAL A 107 -10.39 -34.22 37.41
C VAL A 107 -10.35 -35.71 37.61
N ASP A 108 -10.22 -36.11 38.88
CA ASP A 108 -10.38 -37.49 39.33
C ASP A 108 -11.57 -38.04 38.56
N PRO A 109 -11.38 -39.05 37.69
CA PRO A 109 -12.38 -39.46 36.73
C PRO A 109 -13.68 -39.71 37.48
N ALA A 110 -14.66 -38.85 37.25
CA ALA A 110 -15.97 -38.98 37.86
C ALA A 110 -16.46 -40.42 37.59
N PRO A 111 -17.02 -41.10 38.61
CA PRO A 111 -17.50 -42.46 38.45
C PRO A 111 -18.45 -42.53 37.26
N GLU A 112 -18.28 -43.56 36.42
CA GLU A 112 -19.12 -43.87 35.27
C GLU A 112 -20.60 -43.73 35.64
N VAL A 113 -21.22 -42.62 35.21
CA VAL A 113 -22.66 -42.45 35.31
C VAL A 113 -23.25 -43.07 34.05
N ASP A 114 -23.89 -44.21 34.25
CA ASP A 114 -24.63 -45.01 33.27
C ASP A 114 -25.56 -44.12 32.41
N PRO A 115 -25.37 -44.04 31.08
CA PRO A 115 -26.16 -43.19 30.21
C PRO A 115 -27.50 -43.88 29.89
N ALA A 116 -28.43 -43.85 30.83
CA ALA A 116 -29.80 -44.30 30.64
C ALA A 116 -30.79 -43.21 31.09
N ALA A 117 -30.85 -42.12 30.32
CA ALA A 117 -32.01 -41.24 30.31
C ALA A 117 -32.05 -40.48 28.98
N GLU A 118 -32.74 -41.09 28.01
CA GLU A 118 -33.41 -40.37 26.93
C GLU A 118 -34.16 -39.16 27.48
N VAL A 119 -33.82 -37.96 27.00
CA VAL A 119 -34.78 -36.85 26.98
C VAL A 119 -34.75 -36.22 25.59
N ASP A 120 -35.92 -36.31 24.98
CA ASP A 120 -36.42 -35.85 23.69
C ASP A 120 -36.01 -34.41 23.31
N PRO A 121 -35.85 -34.10 22.00
CA PRO A 121 -35.40 -32.80 21.50
C PRO A 121 -36.59 -31.86 21.26
N ALA A 122 -36.52 -30.63 21.77
CA ALA A 122 -37.49 -29.60 21.42
C ALA A 122 -36.88 -28.19 21.43
N ALA A 123 -37.26 -27.43 20.40
CA ALA A 123 -37.10 -26.00 20.19
C ALA A 123 -35.80 -25.53 19.51
N GLU A 124 -35.85 -25.71 18.19
CA GLU A 124 -35.35 -24.80 17.17
C GLU A 124 -35.53 -23.32 17.54
N GLY A 125 -34.51 -22.53 17.25
CA GLY A 125 -34.51 -21.07 17.41
C GLY A 125 -33.43 -20.45 16.53
N GLU A 126 -33.62 -20.54 15.21
CA GLU A 126 -32.89 -19.73 14.23
C GLU A 126 -33.24 -18.25 14.42
N PRO A 127 -32.26 -17.34 14.27
CA PRO A 127 -32.54 -16.20 13.42
C PRO A 127 -31.50 -16.03 12.29
N SER A 128 -31.98 -16.38 11.10
CA SER A 128 -32.07 -15.50 9.93
C SER A 128 -30.77 -14.91 9.38
N ALA A 129 -30.25 -15.60 8.37
CA ALA A 129 -29.43 -15.04 7.32
C ALA A 129 -30.18 -13.92 6.57
N GLY A 130 -29.62 -12.72 6.54
CA GLY A 130 -30.01 -11.65 5.63
C GLY A 130 -29.17 -11.71 4.37
N VAL A 131 -29.75 -12.28 3.31
CA VAL A 131 -29.31 -12.16 1.92
C VAL A 131 -29.83 -10.82 1.36
N VAL A 132 -28.94 -10.01 0.77
CA VAL A 132 -29.29 -8.94 -0.18
C VAL A 132 -28.24 -9.03 -1.30
N SER A 133 -28.57 -9.81 -2.33
CA SER A 133 -28.91 -9.38 -3.69
C SER A 133 -27.74 -8.93 -4.56
N ASP A 134 -27.57 -9.74 -5.60
CA ASP A 134 -26.98 -9.55 -6.92
C ASP A 134 -26.88 -8.10 -7.43
N ASP A 135 -25.72 -7.77 -8.01
CA ASP A 135 -25.65 -6.97 -9.23
C ASP A 135 -24.61 -7.59 -10.17
N ASP A 136 -25.14 -8.20 -11.22
CA ASP A 136 -24.46 -8.85 -12.33
C ASP A 136 -24.15 -7.77 -13.38
N GLY A 137 -22.87 -7.42 -13.50
CA GLY A 137 -22.40 -6.35 -14.38
C GLY A 137 -21.03 -6.67 -14.96
N ALA A 138 -20.99 -7.60 -15.92
CA ALA A 138 -19.80 -7.92 -16.70
C ALA A 138 -19.33 -6.71 -17.54
N PRO A 139 -18.08 -6.23 -17.40
CA PRO A 139 -17.48 -5.38 -18.41
C PRO A 139 -16.86 -6.26 -19.51
N THR A 140 -17.44 -6.21 -20.71
CA THR A 140 -16.78 -6.64 -21.94
C THR A 140 -15.53 -5.80 -22.15
N ASN A 141 -14.38 -6.45 -22.13
CA ASN A 141 -13.07 -5.87 -22.37
C ASN A 141 -12.95 -5.54 -23.88
N PRO A 142 -12.83 -4.27 -24.31
CA PRO A 142 -12.50 -3.97 -25.70
C PRO A 142 -11.02 -4.32 -25.95
N GLU A 143 -10.77 -5.08 -27.01
CA GLU A 143 -9.44 -5.36 -27.54
C GLU A 143 -8.60 -4.07 -27.63
N SER A 144 -7.60 -3.95 -26.76
CA SER A 144 -6.53 -2.96 -26.91
C SER A 144 -5.54 -3.46 -27.95
N ASP A 145 -5.80 -3.04 -29.17
CA ASP A 145 -4.93 -3.12 -30.32
C ASP A 145 -3.61 -2.38 -30.01
N THR A 146 -2.60 -3.14 -29.59
CA THR A 146 -1.27 -2.60 -29.26
C THR A 146 -0.43 -2.63 -30.55
N PRO A 147 -0.06 -1.47 -31.14
CA PRO A 147 0.91 -1.45 -32.23
C PRO A 147 2.26 -1.97 -31.72
N GLY A 148 2.73 -3.06 -32.32
CA GLY A 148 3.93 -3.77 -31.91
C GLY A 148 5.19 -2.87 -31.91
N PRO A 149 6.15 -3.12 -31.01
CA PRO A 149 7.41 -2.42 -31.04
C PRO A 149 8.15 -2.78 -32.34
N THR A 150 8.32 -1.80 -33.22
CA THR A 150 9.26 -1.91 -34.33
C THR A 150 10.65 -2.18 -33.77
N SER A 151 11.11 -3.42 -33.95
CA SER A 151 12.48 -3.85 -33.73
C SER A 151 13.44 -2.94 -34.47
N THR A 152 14.07 -2.01 -33.74
CA THR A 152 15.27 -1.32 -34.23
C THR A 152 16.44 -2.26 -34.06
N THR A 153 16.86 -2.88 -35.17
CA THR A 153 18.12 -3.59 -35.31
C THR A 153 19.28 -2.64 -34.97
N ARG A 154 19.81 -2.77 -33.76
CA ARG A 154 20.99 -2.02 -33.31
C ARG A 154 22.24 -2.75 -33.78
N ALA A 155 22.95 -2.15 -34.74
CA ALA A 155 24.27 -2.60 -35.18
C ALA A 155 25.29 -2.59 -34.02
N PRO A 156 26.22 -3.55 -33.97
CA PRO A 156 27.27 -3.59 -32.95
C PRO A 156 28.35 -2.54 -33.25
N ALA A 157 28.40 -1.49 -32.44
CA ALA A 157 29.53 -0.57 -32.37
C ALA A 157 30.42 -0.95 -31.18
N ALA A 158 31.73 -1.03 -31.44
CA ALA A 158 32.77 -1.51 -30.54
C ALA A 158 32.83 -0.77 -29.18
N PRO A 159 33.20 -1.46 -28.09
CA PRO A 159 33.25 -0.86 -26.75
C PRO A 159 34.49 0.01 -26.56
N THR A 160 34.31 1.32 -26.50
CA THR A 160 35.24 2.26 -25.87
C THR A 160 34.91 2.35 -24.38
N LEU A 161 35.89 1.95 -23.55
CA LEU A 161 35.88 2.05 -22.11
C LEU A 161 35.91 3.52 -21.68
N GLU A 162 34.76 4.07 -21.32
CA GLU A 162 34.64 5.35 -20.60
C GLU A 162 34.03 5.11 -19.20
N PRO A 163 34.41 5.92 -18.18
CA PRO A 163 34.00 5.70 -16.79
C PRO A 163 32.49 5.88 -16.61
N ARG A 164 31.84 4.82 -16.12
CA ARG A 164 30.39 4.73 -15.92
C ARG A 164 29.88 5.84 -14.98
N ARG A 165 29.15 6.81 -15.52
CA ARG A 165 28.20 7.64 -14.77
C ARG A 165 26.90 6.85 -14.59
N ASN A 166 26.50 6.66 -13.33
CA ASN A 166 25.28 5.99 -12.86
C ASN A 166 24.04 6.30 -13.73
N ARG A 167 23.66 5.36 -14.59
CA ARG A 167 22.32 5.31 -15.18
C ARG A 167 21.43 4.51 -14.23
N LEU A 168 20.74 5.21 -13.35
CA LEU A 168 19.58 4.68 -12.66
C LEU A 168 18.47 4.50 -13.70
N ILE A 169 18.22 3.25 -14.07
CA ILE A 169 17.04 2.83 -14.81
C ILE A 169 15.89 2.83 -13.79
N LEU A 170 15.14 3.93 -13.72
CA LEU A 170 13.80 3.95 -13.12
C LEU A 170 12.84 3.51 -14.23
N ALA A 171 12.69 2.20 -14.39
CA ALA A 171 11.60 1.60 -15.14
C ALA A 171 10.53 1.16 -14.14
N ASP A 172 9.27 1.43 -14.49
CA ASP A 172 8.03 0.98 -13.84
C ASP A 172 7.81 1.38 -12.37
N LEU A 173 7.24 2.57 -12.19
CA LEU A 173 6.12 2.73 -11.27
C LEU A 173 4.87 2.98 -12.12
N VAL A 174 4.19 1.88 -12.46
CA VAL A 174 2.82 1.89 -12.98
C VAL A 174 1.94 2.41 -11.84
N THR A 175 1.53 3.67 -11.95
CA THR A 175 0.43 4.24 -11.17
C THR A 175 -0.88 3.74 -11.75
N THR A 176 -1.44 2.69 -11.15
CA THR A 176 -2.90 2.48 -11.20
C THR A 176 -3.55 3.47 -10.24
N VAL A 177 -3.59 4.75 -10.65
CA VAL A 177 -4.53 5.70 -10.05
C VAL A 177 -5.89 5.30 -10.62
N SER A 178 -6.73 4.77 -9.74
CA SER A 178 -8.14 4.53 -10.04
C SER A 178 -8.78 5.88 -10.30
N ASP A 179 -9.18 6.09 -11.56
CA ASP A 179 -9.96 7.23 -12.00
C ASP A 179 -11.41 6.97 -11.58
N ASP A 180 -11.76 7.33 -10.34
CA ASP A 180 -13.15 7.37 -9.86
C ASP A 180 -13.58 8.83 -9.69
N VAL A 181 -13.59 9.57 -10.80
CA VAL A 181 -14.29 10.86 -10.91
C VAL A 181 -15.58 10.61 -11.67
N ARG A 182 -16.55 10.06 -10.96
CA ARG A 182 -17.95 10.01 -11.37
C ARG A 182 -18.47 11.44 -11.51
N THR A 183 -18.53 11.91 -12.75
CA THR A 183 -19.16 13.18 -13.13
C THR A 183 -20.67 13.01 -13.03
N ASP A 184 -21.22 13.35 -11.86
CA ASP A 184 -22.64 13.56 -11.68
C ASP A 184 -23.02 14.90 -12.34
N ARG A 185 -23.64 14.83 -13.51
CA ARG A 185 -24.15 16.00 -14.24
C ARG A 185 -25.55 15.70 -14.77
N ARG A 186 -26.53 16.08 -13.94
CA ARG A 186 -27.91 16.54 -14.22
C ARG A 186 -28.78 15.77 -15.21
#